data_AF-W0E577-F1
#
_entry.id   AF-W0E577-F1
#
_cell.length_a   1.000
_cell.length_b   1.000
_cell.length_c   1.000
_cell.angle_alpha   90.00
_cell.angle_beta   90.00
_cell.angle_gamma   90.00
#
_symmetry.space_group_name_H-M   'P 1'
#
loop_
_entity.id
_entity.type
_entity.pdbx_description
1 polymer ?
#
loop_
_entity_poly.entity_id
_entity_poly.type
_entity_poly.pdbx_seq_one_letter_code
_entity_poly.pdbx_strand_id
1 'polypeptide(L)' 'MYWNAKTWELDTILQERRNCYLYEKLGYKKTEKTEVINDKMTLVFYEKLVLN' A
#
# COMPACT_ATOMS: atom_id res chain seq x y z
N MET A 1 -12.18 9.42 -14.70
CA MET A 1 -10.76 9.83 -14.61
C MET A 1 -10.61 10.67 -13.35
N TYR A 2 -9.73 10.32 -12.42
CA TYR A 2 -9.62 11.00 -11.12
C TYR A 2 -8.59 12.14 -11.17
N TRP A 3 -8.86 13.16 -11.99
CA TRP A 3 -7.90 14.25 -12.29
C TRP A 3 -7.53 15.12 -11.08
N ASN A 4 -8.29 15.04 -9.99
CA ASN A 4 -8.08 15.80 -8.76
C ASN A 4 -7.76 14.90 -7.54
N ALA A 5 -7.41 13.62 -7.76
CA ALA A 5 -7.00 12.73 -6.67
C ALA A 5 -5.71 13.27 -6.02
N LYS A 6 -5.76 13.50 -4.71
CA LYS A 6 -4.62 13.96 -3.90
C LYS A 6 -3.80 12.79 -3.33
N THR A 7 -4.44 11.64 -3.18
CA THR A 7 -3.85 10.44 -2.58
C THR A 7 -4.33 9.21 -3.32
N TRP A 8 -3.43 8.25 -3.47
CA TRP A 8 -3.72 6.89 -3.90
C TRP A 8 -3.49 5.96 -2.73
N GLU A 9 -4.40 5.01 -2.54
CA GLU A 9 -4.32 4.01 -1.49
C GLU A 9 -4.34 2.62 -2.10
N LEU A 10 -3.61 1.70 -1.49
CA LEU A 10 -3.66 0.28 -1.81
C LEU A 10 -3.28 -0.54 -0.58
N ASP A 11 -3.67 -1.80 -0.58
CA ASP A 11 -3.18 -2.81 0.33
C ASP A 11 -2.57 -3.98 -0.42
N THR A 12 -1.62 -4.66 0.22
CA THR A 12 -1.02 -5.89 -0.30
C THR A 12 -0.72 -6.86 0.83
N ILE A 13 -0.36 -8.10 0.48
CA ILE A 13 0.00 -9.13 1.46
C ILE A 13 1.39 -8.82 2.02
N LEU A 14 1.51 -8.66 3.33
CA LEU A 14 2.74 -8.34 4.05
C LEU A 14 3.84 -9.39 3.83
N GLN A 15 3.43 -10.65 3.73
CA GLN A 15 4.31 -11.80 3.48
C GLN A 15 4.90 -11.76 2.05
N GLU A 16 4.23 -11.10 1.09
CA GLU A 16 4.70 -10.93 -0.29
C GLU A 16 5.71 -9.77 -0.39
N ARG A 17 6.92 -10.00 0.15
CA ARG A 17 7.97 -8.97 0.30
C ARG A 17 8.33 -8.24 -1.01
N ARG A 18 8.25 -8.92 -2.15
CA ARG A 18 8.53 -8.30 -3.47
C ARG A 18 7.48 -7.26 -3.86
N ASN A 19 6.21 -7.52 -3.55
CA ASN A 19 5.13 -6.54 -3.79
C ASN A 19 5.33 -5.33 -2.88
N CYS A 20 5.61 -5.56 -1.59
CA CYS A 20 5.92 -4.47 -0.66
C CYS A 20 7.05 -3.58 -1.18
N TYR A 21 8.18 -4.19 -1.57
CA TYR A 21 9.33 -3.47 -2.11
C TYR A 21 8.99 -2.71 -3.40
N LEU A 22 8.20 -3.31 -4.30
CA LEU A 22 7.75 -2.66 -5.53
C LEU A 22 6.96 -1.38 -5.21
N TYR A 23 6.00 -1.44 -4.32
CA TYR A 23 5.18 -0.27 -3.98
C TYR A 23 5.99 0.83 -3.30
N GLU A 24 6.90 0.47 -2.39
CA GLU A 24 7.84 1.42 -1.79
C GLU A 24 8.69 2.13 -2.86
N LYS A 25 9.19 1.39 -3.87
CA LYS A 25 9.94 1.97 -4.99
C LYS A 25 9.10 2.85 -5.91
N LEU A 26 7.81 2.59 -6.03
CA LEU A 26 6.86 3.43 -6.77
C LEU A 26 6.45 4.70 -5.99
N GLY A 27 6.96 4.89 -4.77
CA GLY A 27 6.74 6.06 -3.94
C GLY A 27 5.53 5.95 -3.01
N TYR A 28 4.97 4.76 -2.85
CA TYR A 28 4.00 4.51 -1.80
C TYR A 28 4.72 4.39 -0.44
N LYS A 29 4.04 4.83 0.62
CA LYS A 29 4.51 4.72 2.00
C LYS A 29 3.58 3.79 2.76
N LYS A 30 4.15 2.86 3.54
CA LYS A 30 3.36 2.04 4.47
C LYS A 30 2.67 2.93 5.47
N THR A 31 1.41 2.66 5.74
CA THR A 31 0.73 3.19 6.92
C THR A 31 1.00 2.28 8.11
N GLU A 32 0.54 2.69 9.29
CA GLU A 32 0.61 1.84 10.50
C GLU A 32 -0.47 0.75 10.52
N LYS A 33 -1.40 0.76 9.57
CA LYS A 33 -2.50 -0.20 9.51
C LYS A 33 -2.01 -1.53 8.95
N THR A 34 -2.37 -2.60 9.65
CA THR A 34 -2.32 -3.97 9.16
C THR A 34 -3.59 -4.72 9.55
N GLU A 35 -3.97 -5.72 8.77
CA GLU A 35 -5.14 -6.54 9.06
C GLU A 35 -4.79 -8.03 8.91
N VAL A 36 -4.95 -8.80 9.98
CA VAL A 36 -4.74 -10.25 9.94
C VAL A 36 -6.01 -10.89 9.39
N ILE A 37 -5.92 -11.50 8.20
CA ILE A 37 -7.05 -12.18 7.56
C ILE A 37 -7.11 -13.65 7.99
N ASN A 38 -5.96 -14.30 8.07
CA ASN A 38 -5.80 -15.65 8.60
C ASN A 38 -4.34 -15.91 9.02
N ASP A 39 -4.03 -17.16 9.38
CA ASP A 39 -2.70 -17.62 9.82
C ASP A 39 -1.58 -17.40 8.79
N LYS A 40 -1.93 -17.28 7.51
CA LYS A 40 -0.97 -17.14 6.40
C LYS A 40 -0.96 -15.76 5.75
N MET A 41 -1.94 -14.91 6.04
CA MET A 41 -2.14 -13.66 5.33
C MET A 41 -2.42 -12.49 6.27
N THR A 42 -1.56 -11.48 6.16
CA THR A 42 -1.74 -10.18 6.78
C THR A 42 -1.71 -9.12 5.69
N LEU A 43 -2.72 -8.27 5.61
CA LEU A 43 -2.70 -7.11 4.74
C LEU A 43 -1.87 -6.00 5.39
N VAL A 44 -1.10 -5.31 4.57
CA VAL A 44 -0.40 -4.06 4.90
C VAL A 44 -0.87 -2.97 3.95
N PHE A 45 -1.13 -1.80 4.49
CA PHE A 45 -1.76 -0.70 3.79
C PHE A 45 -0.72 0.36 3.41
N TYR A 46 -0.94 1.01 2.28
CA TYR A 46 -0.06 2.02 1.72
C TYR A 46 -0.84 3.23 1.22
N GLU A 47 -0.19 4.38 1.26
CA GLU A 47 -0.66 5.62 0.66
C GLU A 47 0.43 6.27 -0.19
N LYS A 48 0.04 6.99 -1.24
CA LYS A 48 0.91 7.83 -2.05
C LYS A 48 0.24 9.16 -2.32
N LEU A 49 0.85 10.23 -1.81
CA LEU A 49 0.45 11.59 -2.16
C LEU A 49 0.83 11.88 -3.62
N VAL A 50 -0.11 12.45 -4.36
CA VAL A 50 0.12 12.96 -5.70
C VAL A 50 0.07 14.47 -5.62
N LEU A 51 1.24 15.08 -5.77
CA LEU A 51 1.34 16.51 -6.01
C LEU A 51 0.97 16.75 -7.47
N ASN A 52 -0.12 17.48 -7.67
CA ASN A 52 -0.54 17.95 -8.99
C ASN A 52 0.24 19.21 -9.37
#